data_AF-A0A529P0R4-F1
#
_entry.id   AF-A0A529P0R4-F1
#
_cell.length_a   1.000
_cell.length_b   1.000
_cell.length_c   1.000
_cell.angle_alpha   90.00
_cell.angle_beta   90.00
_cell.angle_gamma   90.00
#
_symmetry.space_group_name_H-M   'P 1'
#
loop_
_entity.id
_entity.type
_entity.pdbx_description
1 polymer ?
#
loop_
_entity_poly.entity_id
_entity_poly.type
_entity_poly.pdbx_seq_one_letter_code
_entity_poly.pdbx_strand_id
1 'polypeptide(L)'
;PLPGGGYGHGLAIATKANPDDASKKCAGLFVAWATSKENEKRRLDAHQFGELNRTSILSSKEFADIYGADLGQALAETGKVTAVNFWQDPRWPDLGDRWGIILEELVTGTRTDIKGSLNELEAYANELVKKK
;
A
#
# COMPACT_ATOMS: atom_id res chain seq x y z
N PRO A 1 6.54 -10.04 -3.34
CA PRO A 1 6.58 -9.69 -1.90
C PRO A 1 6.05 -8.26 -1.70
N LEU A 2 5.00 -8.12 -0.88
CA LEU A 2 4.45 -6.82 -0.52
C LEU A 2 4.67 -6.64 0.98
N PRO A 3 5.74 -5.95 1.41
CA PRO A 3 5.98 -5.71 2.84
C PRO A 3 4.82 -4.95 3.50
N GLY A 4 4.05 -4.17 2.73
CA GLY A 4 2.87 -3.43 3.19
C GLY A 4 1.54 -4.20 3.17
N GLY A 5 1.53 -5.54 3.08
CA GLY A 5 0.30 -6.32 3.24
C GLY A 5 -0.80 -6.05 2.21
N GLY A 6 -0.43 -5.74 0.96
CA GLY A 6 -1.39 -5.43 -0.13
C GLY A 6 -1.56 -3.95 -0.42
N TYR A 7 -0.93 -3.09 0.39
CA TYR A 7 -0.85 -1.64 0.20
C TYR A 7 0.59 -1.20 -0.08
N GLY A 8 0.76 -0.17 -0.90
CA GLY A 8 2.06 0.40 -1.23
C GLY A 8 1.94 1.71 -2.01
N HIS A 9 2.98 2.54 -1.94
CA HIS A 9 3.06 3.78 -2.71
C HIS A 9 3.83 3.56 -4.01
N GLY A 10 3.37 4.17 -5.09
CA GLY A 10 4.03 4.16 -6.40
C GLY A 10 4.34 5.57 -6.88
N LEU A 11 5.35 5.69 -7.75
CA LEU A 11 5.63 6.94 -8.45
C LEU A 11 4.86 6.95 -9.77
N ALA A 12 3.98 7.94 -9.95
CA ALA A 12 3.21 8.15 -11.16
C ALA A 12 3.73 9.36 -11.96
N ILE A 13 3.58 9.32 -13.28
CA ILE A 13 3.97 10.41 -14.18
C ILE A 13 2.71 11.17 -14.59
N ALA A 14 2.56 12.40 -14.09
CA ALA A 14 1.42 13.25 -14.43
C ALA A 14 1.55 13.81 -15.86
N THR A 15 0.55 13.57 -16.71
CA THR A 15 0.54 14.02 -18.11
C THR A 15 0.55 15.55 -18.24
N LYS A 16 -0.17 16.27 -17.37
CA LYS A 16 -0.20 17.75 -17.37
C LYS A 16 1.16 18.37 -17.05
N ALA A 17 1.97 17.70 -16.22
CA ALA A 17 3.31 18.17 -15.86
C ALA A 17 4.39 17.73 -16.87
N ASN A 18 4.06 16.80 -17.77
CA ASN A 18 4.98 16.23 -18.76
C ASN A 18 4.29 16.27 -20.14
N PRO A 19 4.14 17.47 -20.73
CA PRO A 19 3.28 17.67 -21.90
C PRO A 19 3.81 16.99 -23.16
N ASP A 20 5.12 16.81 -23.28
CA ASP A 20 5.78 16.21 -24.43
C ASP A 20 6.49 14.88 -24.09
N ASP A 21 6.88 14.15 -25.14
CA ASP A 21 7.50 12.84 -25.01
C ASP A 21 8.89 12.89 -24.37
N ALA A 22 9.64 13.97 -24.56
CA ALA A 22 10.95 14.14 -23.94
C ALA A 22 10.83 14.26 -22.42
N SER A 23 9.86 15.05 -21.95
CA SER A 23 9.54 15.24 -20.54
C SER A 23 9.05 13.94 -19.90
N LYS A 24 8.14 13.21 -20.56
CA LYS A 24 7.66 11.90 -20.09
C LYS A 24 8.80 10.88 -19.97
N LYS A 25 9.71 10.84 -20.95
CA LYS A 25 10.90 9.97 -20.90
C LYS A 25 11.82 10.36 -19.75
N CYS A 26 12.06 11.65 -19.54
CA CYS A 26 12.87 12.14 -18.42
C CYS A 26 12.27 11.75 -17.06
N ALA A 27 10.96 11.94 -16.88
CA ALA A 27 10.26 11.49 -15.67
C ALA A 27 10.34 9.96 -15.48
N GLY A 28 10.20 9.20 -16.57
CA GLY A 28 10.38 7.74 -16.56
C GLY A 28 11.79 7.31 -16.13
N LEU A 29 12.82 8.00 -16.60
CA LEU A 29 14.21 7.76 -16.17
C LEU A 29 14.40 8.06 -14.67
N PHE A 30 13.78 9.13 -14.16
CA PHE A 30 13.80 9.42 -12.72
C PHE A 30 13.14 8.29 -11.91
N VAL A 31 11.96 7.83 -12.31
CA VAL A 31 11.27 6.72 -11.63
C VAL A 31 12.13 5.44 -11.68
N ALA A 32 12.70 5.11 -12.85
CA ALA A 32 13.58 3.96 -13.02
C ALA A 32 14.82 4.05 -12.12
N TRP A 33 15.45 5.22 -12.06
CA TRP A 33 16.57 5.47 -11.16
C TRP A 33 16.16 5.36 -9.69
N ALA A 34 15.13 6.07 -9.25
CA ALA A 34 14.70 6.14 -7.86
C ALA A 34 14.27 4.77 -7.32
N THR A 35 13.69 3.94 -8.17
CA THR A 35 13.26 2.58 -7.84
C THR A 35 14.29 1.52 -8.22
N SER A 36 15.50 1.87 -8.67
CA SER A 36 16.52 0.91 -9.12
C SER A 36 17.01 -0.02 -8.01
N LYS A 37 17.64 -1.14 -8.38
CA LYS A 37 18.25 -2.06 -7.41
C LYS A 37 19.33 -1.35 -6.61
N GLU A 38 20.11 -0.51 -7.26
CA GLU A 38 21.20 0.26 -6.67
C GLU A 38 20.70 1.22 -5.61
N ASN A 39 19.62 1.96 -5.88
CA ASN A 39 19.04 2.86 -4.88
C ASN A 39 18.32 2.11 -3.76
N GLU A 40 17.67 0.99 -4.05
CA GLU A 40 17.05 0.19 -3.01
C GLU A 40 18.08 -0.51 -2.12
N LYS A 41 19.23 -0.90 -2.67
CA LYS A 41 20.39 -1.34 -1.90
C LYS A 41 20.87 -0.25 -0.94
N ARG A 42 20.98 1.00 -1.38
CA ARG A 42 21.33 2.12 -0.49
C ARG A 42 20.35 2.27 0.68
N ARG A 43 19.06 1.98 0.47
CA ARG A 43 18.04 2.01 1.53
C ARG A 43 18.19 0.84 2.49
N LEU A 44 18.52 -0.35 1.97
CA LEU A 44 18.87 -1.51 2.79
C LEU A 44 20.07 -1.19 3.70
N ASP A 45 21.10 -0.56 3.14
CA ASP A 45 22.33 -0.17 3.85
C ASP A 45 22.07 0.89 4.93
N ALA A 46 21.03 1.70 4.72
CA ALA A 46 20.51 2.67 5.69
C ALA A 46 19.47 2.06 6.66
N HIS A 47 19.24 0.75 6.62
CA HIS A 47 18.25 0.01 7.41
C HIS A 47 16.79 0.48 7.26
N GLN A 48 16.44 1.05 6.10
CA GLN A 48 15.10 1.58 5.81
C GLN A 48 14.17 0.48 5.27
N PHE A 49 13.76 -0.45 6.14
CA PHE A 49 12.95 -1.61 5.77
C PHE A 49 11.67 -1.26 4.99
N GLY A 50 10.93 -0.23 5.42
CA GLY A 50 9.65 0.17 4.82
C GLY A 50 9.75 0.65 3.37
N GLU A 51 10.96 0.90 2.87
CA GLU A 51 11.22 1.40 1.53
C GLU A 51 11.72 0.29 0.56
N LEU A 52 11.76 -0.96 1.01
CA LEU A 52 12.25 -2.12 0.23
C LEU A 52 11.09 -2.86 -0.44
N ASN A 53 11.14 -3.02 -1.76
CA ASN A 53 10.07 -3.58 -2.58
C ASN A 53 10.55 -4.53 -3.69
N ARG A 54 11.85 -4.59 -4.01
CA ARG A 54 12.42 -5.48 -5.01
C ARG A 54 12.70 -6.85 -4.42
N THR A 55 12.22 -7.87 -5.14
CA THR A 55 12.56 -9.27 -4.88
C THR A 55 14.08 -9.48 -4.80
N SER A 56 14.87 -8.84 -5.67
CA SER A 56 16.33 -8.99 -5.69
C SER A 56 17.05 -8.44 -4.46
N ILE A 57 16.39 -7.59 -3.66
CA ILE A 57 16.87 -7.10 -2.37
C ILE A 57 16.33 -7.99 -1.25
N LEU A 58 15.02 -8.27 -1.26
CA LEU A 58 14.34 -9.07 -0.23
C LEU A 58 14.81 -10.54 -0.18
N SER A 59 15.32 -11.08 -1.28
CA SER A 59 15.90 -12.43 -1.35
C SER A 59 17.43 -12.44 -1.20
N SER A 60 18.05 -11.31 -0.85
CA SER A 60 19.51 -11.22 -0.71
C SER A 60 19.98 -11.74 0.65
N LYS A 61 21.23 -12.24 0.71
CA LYS A 61 21.87 -12.64 1.97
C LYS A 61 21.93 -11.48 2.97
N GLU A 62 22.25 -10.28 2.48
CA GLU A 62 22.40 -9.10 3.33
C GLU A 62 21.10 -8.69 4.01
N PHE A 63 19.98 -8.77 3.29
CA PHE A 63 18.66 -8.58 3.90
C PHE A 63 18.40 -9.62 5.01
N ALA A 64 18.72 -10.88 4.76
CA ALA A 64 18.60 -11.96 5.76
C ALA A 64 19.52 -11.73 6.98
N ASP A 65 20.72 -11.20 6.77
CA ASP A 65 21.66 -10.89 7.85
C ASP A 65 21.15 -9.74 8.74
N ILE A 66 20.45 -8.76 8.17
CA ILE A 66 19.91 -7.60 8.91
C ILE A 66 18.59 -7.92 9.61
N TYR A 67 17.65 -8.58 8.92
CA TYR A 67 16.27 -8.72 9.38
C TYR A 67 15.85 -10.16 9.71
N GLY A 68 16.75 -11.13 9.52
CA GLY A 68 16.52 -12.54 9.79
C GLY A 68 16.29 -13.37 8.52
N ALA A 69 16.75 -14.62 8.56
CA ALA A 69 16.78 -15.54 7.41
C ALA A 69 15.39 -15.82 6.81
N ASP A 70 14.36 -15.89 7.65
CA ASP A 70 13.03 -16.35 7.24
C ASP A 70 12.13 -15.21 6.72
N LEU A 71 12.47 -13.95 7.01
CA LEU A 71 11.56 -12.83 6.73
C LEU A 71 11.31 -12.64 5.23
N GLY A 72 12.36 -12.73 4.42
CA GLY A 72 12.23 -12.58 2.96
C GLY A 72 11.31 -13.64 2.34
N GLN A 73 11.40 -14.88 2.83
CA GLN A 73 10.52 -15.97 2.43
C GLN A 73 9.09 -15.74 2.92
N ALA A 74 8.90 -15.37 4.20
CA ALA A 74 7.58 -15.08 4.75
C ALA A 74 6.86 -13.97 3.95
N LEU A 75 7.55 -12.90 3.58
CA LEU A 75 7.01 -11.82 2.73
C LEU A 75 6.65 -12.31 1.32
N ALA A 76 7.42 -13.24 0.76
CA ALA A 76 7.12 -13.83 -0.55
C ALA A 76 5.88 -14.73 -0.49
N GLU A 77 5.75 -15.56 0.55
CA GLU A 77 4.58 -16.43 0.77
C GLU A 77 3.31 -15.61 1.02
N THR A 78 3.37 -14.60 1.89
CA THR A 78 2.25 -13.67 2.10
C THR A 78 1.81 -13.01 0.79
N GLY A 79 2.77 -12.64 -0.06
CA GLY A 79 2.48 -12.06 -1.38
C GLY A 79 1.64 -12.97 -2.30
N LYS A 80 1.67 -14.30 -2.13
CA LYS A 80 0.88 -15.24 -2.94
C LYS A 80 -0.61 -15.23 -2.60
N VAL A 81 -0.95 -14.87 -1.35
CA VAL A 81 -2.32 -14.82 -0.84
C VAL A 81 -2.84 -13.40 -0.65
N THR A 82 -1.97 -12.40 -0.87
CA THR A 82 -2.32 -10.99 -0.73
C THR A 82 -3.13 -10.53 -1.93
N ALA A 83 -4.35 -10.08 -1.68
CA ALA A 83 -5.11 -9.29 -2.65
C ALA A 83 -4.62 -7.83 -2.61
N VAL A 84 -4.26 -7.29 -3.77
CA VAL A 84 -3.88 -5.88 -3.92
C VAL A 84 -5.10 -4.99 -3.64
N ASN A 85 -4.94 -4.03 -2.72
CA ASN A 85 -6.02 -3.12 -2.36
C ASN A 85 -6.11 -1.96 -3.36
N PHE A 86 -6.41 -2.27 -4.63
CA PHE A 86 -6.74 -1.25 -5.62
C PHE A 86 -8.15 -0.75 -5.35
N TRP A 87 -8.31 0.55 -5.10
CA TRP A 87 -9.62 1.16 -4.97
C TRP A 87 -10.41 0.95 -6.27
N GLN A 88 -11.39 0.07 -6.22
CA GLN A 88 -12.26 -0.26 -7.37
C GLN A 88 -13.38 0.77 -7.56
N ASP A 89 -13.64 1.58 -6.53
CA ASP A 89 -14.72 2.56 -6.51
C ASP A 89 -14.16 3.93 -6.09
N PRO A 90 -14.38 5.01 -6.86
CA PRO A 90 -13.91 6.35 -6.51
C PRO A 90 -14.53 6.89 -5.21
N ARG A 91 -15.61 6.29 -4.73
CA ARG A 91 -16.29 6.63 -3.47
C ARG A 91 -15.71 5.87 -2.27
N TRP A 92 -14.69 5.03 -2.48
CA TRP A 92 -14.00 4.32 -1.40
C TRP A 92 -13.53 5.24 -0.26
N PRO A 93 -13.05 6.48 -0.49
CA PRO A 93 -12.71 7.40 0.59
C PRO A 93 -13.88 7.68 1.54
N ASP A 94 -15.09 7.91 1.01
CA ASP A 94 -16.28 8.19 1.82
C ASP A 94 -16.65 6.99 2.72
N LEU A 95 -16.54 5.78 2.16
CA LEU A 95 -16.75 4.53 2.91
C LEU A 95 -15.68 4.34 3.99
N GLY A 96 -14.41 4.53 3.62
CA GLY A 96 -13.25 4.41 4.51
C GLY A 96 -13.32 5.36 5.70
N ASP A 97 -13.70 6.61 5.48
CA ASP A 97 -13.86 7.61 6.54
C ASP A 97 -14.94 7.19 7.54
N ARG A 98 -16.11 6.76 7.06
CA ARG A 98 -17.21 6.33 7.93
C ARG A 98 -16.85 5.07 8.72
N TRP A 99 -16.17 4.12 8.07
CA TRP A 99 -15.69 2.89 8.69
C TRP A 99 -14.64 3.18 9.75
N GLY A 100 -13.66 4.04 9.45
CA GLY A 100 -12.58 4.41 10.36
C GLY A 100 -13.11 4.95 11.68
N ILE A 101 -14.01 5.94 11.62
CA ILE A 101 -14.60 6.56 12.82
C ILE A 101 -15.37 5.55 13.65
N ILE A 102 -16.31 4.81 13.04
CA ILE A 102 -17.19 3.90 13.80
C ILE A 102 -16.38 2.73 14.39
N LEU A 103 -15.42 2.17 13.65
CA LEU A 103 -14.58 1.11 14.15
C LEU A 103 -13.64 1.61 15.27
N GLU A 104 -13.10 2.82 15.15
CA GLU A 104 -12.31 3.43 16.22
C GLU A 104 -13.14 3.63 17.49
N GLU A 105 -14.36 4.16 17.37
CA GLU A 105 -15.27 4.34 18.51
C GLU A 105 -15.63 3.00 19.19
N LEU A 106 -15.83 1.94 18.41
CA LEU A 106 -16.06 0.59 18.94
C LEU A 106 -14.83 0.01 19.64
N VAL A 107 -13.64 0.14 19.04
CA VAL A 107 -12.38 -0.40 19.58
C VAL A 107 -11.95 0.35 20.84
N THR A 108 -12.11 1.67 20.85
CA THR A 108 -11.79 2.53 22.02
C THR A 108 -12.87 2.49 23.10
N GLY A 109 -14.05 1.96 22.78
CA GLY A 109 -15.16 1.78 23.72
C GLY A 109 -16.00 3.03 23.96
N THR A 110 -15.80 4.12 23.20
CA THR A 110 -16.68 5.31 23.23
C THR A 110 -18.05 5.02 22.63
N ARG A 111 -18.13 3.97 21.80
CA ARG A 111 -19.38 3.36 21.32
C ARG A 111 -19.39 1.87 21.71
N THR A 112 -20.50 1.40 22.27
CA THR A 112 -20.59 0.01 22.79
C THR A 112 -21.55 -0.88 22.01
N ASP A 113 -22.45 -0.32 21.20
CA ASP A 113 -23.38 -1.10 20.38
C ASP A 113 -22.70 -1.59 19.10
N ILE A 114 -22.01 -2.72 19.20
CA ILE A 114 -21.31 -3.35 18.06
C ILE A 114 -22.28 -3.65 16.92
N LYS A 115 -23.44 -4.27 17.22
CA LYS A 115 -24.36 -4.74 16.18
C LYS A 115 -25.02 -3.56 15.47
N GLY A 116 -25.50 -2.56 16.21
CA GLY A 116 -26.09 -1.36 15.61
C GLY A 116 -25.09 -0.61 14.74
N SER A 117 -23.83 -0.53 15.18
CA SER A 117 -22.76 0.11 14.42
C SER A 117 -22.42 -0.61 13.13
N LEU A 118 -22.32 -1.94 13.15
CA LEU A 118 -22.10 -2.72 11.94
C LEU A 118 -23.28 -2.61 10.96
N ASN A 119 -24.52 -2.59 11.47
CA ASN A 119 -25.71 -2.35 10.64
C ASN A 119 -25.70 -0.94 10.02
N GLU A 120 -25.26 0.06 10.77
CA GLU A 120 -25.12 1.44 10.28
C GLU A 120 -24.11 1.53 9.12
N LEU A 121 -22.96 0.87 9.28
CA LEU A 121 -21.93 0.78 8.25
C LEU A 121 -22.43 0.07 6.99
N GLU A 122 -23.19 -1.02 7.15
CA GLU A 122 -23.83 -1.75 6.04
C GLU A 122 -24.86 -0.87 5.33
N ALA A 123 -25.71 -0.17 6.08
CA ALA A 123 -26.71 0.74 5.52
C ALA A 123 -26.05 1.85 4.70
N TYR A 124 -24.99 2.46 5.24
CA TYR A 124 -24.22 3.50 4.54
C TYR A 124 -23.59 2.98 3.26
N ALA A 125 -22.94 1.81 3.29
CA ALA A 125 -22.36 1.18 2.11
C ALA A 125 -23.41 0.91 1.03
N ASN A 126 -24.58 0.38 1.43
CA ASN A 126 -25.69 0.11 0.52
C ASN A 126 -26.25 1.39 -0.12
N GLU A 127 -26.37 2.48 0.64
CA GLU A 127 -26.78 3.78 0.10
C GLU A 127 -25.76 4.35 -0.88
N LEU A 128 -24.47 4.28 -0.54
CA LEU A 128 -23.39 4.76 -1.38
C LEU A 128 -23.40 4.07 -2.75
N VAL A 129 -23.59 2.75 -2.77
CA VAL A 129 -23.67 1.95 -4.00
C VAL A 129 -24.93 2.26 -4.82
N LYS A 130 -26.05 2.62 -4.19
CA LYS A 130 -27.30 2.99 -4.88
C LYS A 130 -27.23 4.33 -5.62
N LYS A 131 -26.36 5.27 -5.19
CA LYS A 131 -26.18 6.59 -5.82
C LYS A 131 -25.40 6.54 -7.16
N LYS A 132 -25.57 5.47 -7.95
CA LYS A 132 -24.96 5.32 -9.29
C LYS A 132 -25.48 6.34 -10.27
#